data_AF-T2DMP2-F1
#
_entry.id   AF-T2DMP2-F1
#
_cell.length_a   1.000
_cell.length_b   1.000
_cell.length_c   1.000
_cell.angle_alpha   90.00
_cell.angle_beta   90.00
_cell.angle_gamma   90.00
#
_symmetry.space_group_name_H-M   'P 1'
#
loop_
_entity.id
_entity.type
_entity.pdbx_description
1 polymer ?
#
loop_
_entity_poly.entity_id
_entity_poly.type
_entity_poly.pdbx_seq_one_letter_code
_entity_poly.pdbx_strand_id
1 'polypeptide(L)' 'MIWYQITELADEGNAVMAWATNNESGFEFQTFGENRREPIDVDGLRLVRFLPIDSDQNS' A
#
# COMPACT_ATOMS: atom_id res chain seq x y z
N MET A 1 -14.06 11.52 -6.45
CA MET A 1 -13.73 10.07 -6.46
C MET A 1 -13.31 9.67 -5.06
N ILE A 2 -13.70 8.47 -4.61
CA ILE A 2 -13.50 7.98 -3.22
C ILE A 2 -12.04 8.10 -2.77
N TRP A 3 -11.07 7.76 -3.62
CA TRP A 3 -9.65 7.84 -3.27
C TRP A 3 -9.18 9.24 -2.86
N TYR A 4 -9.57 10.27 -3.60
CA TYR A 4 -9.22 11.65 -3.25
C TYR A 4 -9.75 12.02 -1.86
N GLN A 5 -10.96 11.59 -1.51
CA GLN A 5 -11.50 11.85 -0.17
C GLN A 5 -10.72 11.09 0.91
N ILE A 6 -10.26 9.88 0.62
CA ILE A 6 -9.43 9.11 1.55
C ILE A 6 -8.11 9.85 1.79
N THR A 7 -7.42 10.30 0.74
CA THR A 7 -6.11 10.97 0.91
C THR A 7 -6.21 12.32 1.61
N GLU A 8 -7.33 13.05 1.46
CA GLU A 8 -7.54 14.34 2.13
C GLU A 8 -8.01 14.21 3.58
N LEU A 9 -8.65 13.09 3.96
CA LEU A 9 -9.27 12.91 5.27
C LEU A 9 -8.54 11.90 6.17
N ALA A 10 -7.59 11.14 5.64
CA ALA A 10 -6.85 10.13 6.39
C ALA A 10 -5.79 10.70 7.34
N ASP A 11 -5.35 11.95 7.13
CA ASP A 11 -4.35 12.65 7.97
C ASP A 11 -3.10 11.78 8.21
N GLU A 12 -2.69 11.56 9.47
CA GLU A 12 -1.57 10.67 9.86
C GLU A 12 -1.89 9.17 9.76
N GLY A 13 -3.09 8.80 9.34
CA GLY A 13 -3.52 7.43 9.15
C GLY A 13 -2.96 6.77 7.87
N ASN A 14 -3.23 5.49 7.71
CA ASN A 14 -2.95 4.77 6.48
C ASN A 14 -4.20 4.10 5.92
N ALA A 15 -4.21 3.90 4.59
CA ALA A 15 -5.31 3.28 3.88
C ALA A 15 -4.80 2.41 2.73
N VAL A 16 -5.57 1.36 2.43
CA VAL A 16 -5.38 0.53 1.24
C VAL A 16 -6.70 0.48 0.50
N MET A 17 -6.65 0.72 -0.81
CA MET A 17 -7.81 0.56 -1.69
C MET A 17 -7.47 -0.46 -2.74
N ALA A 18 -8.34 -1.46 -2.90
CA ALA A 18 -8.22 -2.51 -3.92
C ALA A 18 -9.50 -2.57 -4.75
N TRP A 19 -9.37 -2.85 -6.04
CA TRP A 19 -10.48 -2.95 -6.98
C TRP A 19 -10.23 -4.03 -8.02
N ALA A 20 -11.30 -4.58 -8.57
CA ALA A 20 -11.21 -5.57 -9.64
C ALA A 20 -10.73 -4.94 -10.94
N THR A 21 -9.84 -5.62 -11.65
CA THR A 21 -9.31 -5.24 -12.96
C THR A 21 -9.18 -6.47 -13.86
N ASN A 22 -9.05 -6.26 -15.17
CA ASN A 22 -8.87 -7.35 -16.13
C ASN A 22 -7.37 -7.64 -16.39
N ASN A 23 -6.58 -7.75 -15.32
CA ASN A 23 -5.17 -8.15 -15.37
C ASN A 23 -5.01 -9.60 -14.89
N GLU A 24 -3.79 -10.14 -14.93
CA GLU A 24 -3.49 -11.53 -14.53
C GLU A 24 -3.91 -11.85 -13.10
N SER A 25 -3.77 -10.90 -12.18
CA SER A 25 -4.14 -11.06 -10.76
C SER A 25 -5.65 -10.88 -10.50
N GLY A 26 -6.40 -10.30 -11.45
CA GLY A 26 -7.81 -9.97 -11.31
C GLY A 26 -8.12 -8.75 -10.41
N PHE A 27 -7.09 -8.07 -9.91
CA PHE A 27 -7.23 -6.88 -9.07
C PHE A 27 -6.01 -5.96 -9.18
N GLU A 28 -6.21 -4.70 -8.78
CA GLU A 28 -5.15 -3.76 -8.46
C GLU A 28 -5.39 -3.13 -7.10
N PHE A 29 -4.35 -2.53 -6.53
CA PHE A 29 -4.45 -1.82 -5.28
C PHE A 29 -3.47 -0.65 -5.21
N GLN A 30 -3.79 0.30 -4.34
CA GLN A 30 -2.94 1.42 -3.98
C GLN A 30 -3.00 1.69 -2.48
N THR A 31 -1.97 2.35 -1.96
CA THR A 31 -1.81 2.62 -0.54
C THR A 31 -1.62 4.12 -0.29
N PHE A 32 -1.99 4.58 0.90
CA PHE A 32 -1.75 5.92 1.40
C PHE A 32 -1.25 5.84 2.84
N GLY A 33 -0.38 6.77 3.23
CA GLY A 33 0.23 6.82 4.56
C GLY A 33 1.34 5.80 4.77
N GLU A 34 2.04 5.92 5.89
CA GLU A 34 3.13 5.01 6.25
C GLU A 34 2.57 3.68 6.77
N ASN A 35 3.09 2.58 6.21
CA ASN A 35 2.78 1.23 6.65
C ASN A 35 3.98 0.33 6.35
N ARG A 36 4.26 -0.63 7.24
CA ARG A 36 5.28 -1.65 6.99
C ARG A 36 4.92 -2.61 5.86
N ARG A 37 3.70 -2.58 5.33
CA ARG A 37 3.24 -3.30 4.15
C ARG A 37 3.23 -2.36 2.97
N GLU A 38 4.30 -2.38 2.19
CA GLU A 38 4.48 -1.50 1.05
C GLU A 38 4.17 -2.23 -0.26
N PRO A 39 3.46 -1.59 -1.21
CA PRO A 39 3.31 -2.15 -2.55
C PRO A 39 4.67 -2.19 -3.26
N ILE A 40 5.00 -3.33 -3.88
CA ILE A 40 6.20 -3.49 -4.70
C ILE A 40 5.80 -4.10 -6.06
N ASP A 41 6.48 -3.68 -7.12
CA ASP A 41 6.38 -4.31 -8.43
C ASP A 41 7.49 -5.36 -8.57
N VAL A 42 7.10 -6.59 -8.90
CA VAL A 42 8.01 -7.70 -9.18
C VAL A 42 7.61 -8.29 -10.52
N ASP A 43 8.39 -8.01 -11.55
CA ASP A 43 8.15 -8.47 -12.92
C ASP A 43 6.73 -8.16 -13.44
N GLY A 44 6.19 -6.97 -13.12
CA GLY A 44 4.85 -6.54 -13.50
C GLY A 44 3.72 -7.07 -12.60
N LEU A 45 4.03 -7.87 -11.58
CA LEU A 45 3.09 -8.26 -10.53
C LEU A 45 3.18 -7.30 -9.36
N ARG A 46 2.03 -6.75 -8.96
CA ARG A 46 1.93 -5.89 -7.78
C ARG A 46 1.77 -6.75 -6.53
N LEU A 47 2.81 -6.79 -5.70
CA LEU A 47 2.88 -7.58 -4.46
C LEU A 47 3.01 -6.67 -3.24
N VAL A 48 3.01 -7.27 -2.04
CA VAL A 48 3.19 -6.57 -0.77
C VAL A 48 4.51 -6.99 -0.13
N ARG A 49 5.42 -6.04 0.05
CA ARG A 49 6.65 -6.21 0.83
C ARG A 49 6.34 -5.91 2.30
N PHE A 50 6.74 -6.81 3.20
CA PHE A 50 6.63 -6.59 4.64
C PHE A 50 7.99 -6.20 5.23
N LEU A 51 8.12 -4.92 5.60
CA LEU A 51 9.33 -4.38 6.21
C LEU A 51 9.54 -4.98 7.61
N PRO A 52 10.80 -5.17 8.04
CA PRO A 52 11.10 -5.56 9.42
C PRO A 52 10.57 -4.51 10.41
N ILE A 53 10.48 -4.87 11.69
CA ILE A 53 10.34 -3.85 12.75
C ILE A 53 11.66 -3.10 12.75
N ASP A 54 11.64 -1.77 12.77
CA ASP A 54 12.86 -1.00 13.02
C ASP A 54 13.43 -1.47 14.34
N SER A 55 14.48 -2.28 14.27
CA SER A 55 15.27 -2.67 15.43
C SER A 55 15.94 -1.40 15.90
N ASP A 56 15.56 -0.91 17.10
CA ASP A 56 16.16 0.22 17.80
C ASP A 56 17.63 0.38 17.42
N GLN A 57 17.94 1.43 16.66
CA GLN A 57 19.29 1.91 16.40
C GLN A 57 19.81 2.56 17.70
N ASN A 58 20.03 1.75 18.73
CA ASN A 58 20.79 2.09 19.93
C ASN A 58 21.85 0.99 20.10
N SER A 59 22.90 1.07 19.29
CA SER A 59 24.21 0.45 19.54
C SER A 59 25.23 1.56 19.76
#